data_AF-A0A7S0PX80-F1
#
_entry.id   AF-A0A7S0PX80-F1
#
_cell.length_a   1.000
_cell.length_b   1.000
_cell.length_c   1.000
_cell.angle_alpha   90.00
_cell.angle_beta   90.00
_cell.angle_gamma   90.00
#
_symmetry.space_group_name_H-M   'P 1'
#
loop_
_entity.id
_entity.type
_entity.pdbx_description
1 polymer ?
#
loop_
_entity_poly.entity_id
_entity_poly.type
_entity_poly.pdbx_seq_one_letter_code
_entity_poly.pdbx_strand_id
1 'polypeptide(L)'
;LGDIGIGAKEGSLPPDDYLVILLRACVELGTFPKADWSVSIMAVDDCAAMLASTIVNAEPALFDAVPRETKGDLISWAELRELLLLAPARKGVRPLTLEPCEYDEWKASVKAAAVSADTPFARLLLLLPSIEQEFAAEDSRRLAGEGRDGRLVVDSAWGKRFGALLAAEFTPATECTAVATAEVELEGPPAELQVGETPLEAVLMAEMELEGPPAELQVEDTPLEAVLEPKSSLEVRLHTTFLTLSVFLGIVLSEGAFAQAQPPPLYELLPSRLVLESFLVRNATEVWWGTLLTLAVYNLAETARLVVVISQRALPLSSRAANSCALVFAAGALLRSLFPVRWGSRPHACLYSLGFDGGFFGSDLLDRIVANVAELSFSMLLALTLALVHDSLGLRRLATASRLLFTPICAAQCACWYSVTTDNKFGHVVEESLWGVTVGAHALLAGLGYAHSGASGPGLERTQQGRVYLKTIVPAVLFVVFMFALDVPMYWEQWKRDEAAGLEYRSVLGGIRQMTTCQDACSDWSKWEPDVLWMSLYFGLVPFLCRALVRAASDTEMLDGHASKVTSKRS
;
A
#
# COMPACT_ATOMS: atom_id res chain seq x y z
N LEU A 1 -10.51 19.15 -8.29
CA LEU A 1 -11.73 19.04 -7.46
C LEU A 1 -12.88 19.04 -8.45
N GLY A 2 -13.51 17.89 -8.66
CA GLY A 2 -14.40 17.67 -9.81
C GLY A 2 -15.82 17.34 -9.36
N ASP A 3 -16.75 17.67 -10.25
CA ASP A 3 -18.20 17.68 -10.13
C ASP A 3 -18.80 16.52 -9.34
N ILE A 4 -19.78 16.87 -8.52
CA ILE A 4 -20.46 15.94 -7.64
C ILE A 4 -21.39 15.10 -8.47
N GLY A 5 -21.35 13.79 -8.28
CA GLY A 5 -22.47 12.92 -8.59
C GLY A 5 -23.20 12.59 -7.28
N ILE A 6 -24.44 13.03 -7.13
CA ILE A 6 -25.37 12.45 -6.13
C ILE A 6 -26.42 11.63 -6.86
N GLY A 7 -26.59 10.36 -6.47
CA GLY A 7 -27.62 9.49 -7.04
C GLY A 7 -29.02 10.03 -6.76
N ALA A 8 -29.94 9.88 -7.69
CA ALA A 8 -31.35 10.23 -7.52
C ALA A 8 -32.12 9.21 -6.65
N LYS A 9 -31.53 8.03 -6.38
CA LYS A 9 -32.09 6.99 -5.49
C LYS A 9 -31.76 7.21 -4.01
N GLU A 10 -32.55 6.61 -3.12
CA GLU A 10 -32.29 6.59 -1.67
C GLU A 10 -30.94 5.91 -1.38
N GLY A 11 -30.02 6.65 -0.76
CA GLY A 11 -28.67 6.22 -0.41
C GLY A 11 -28.00 7.22 0.54
N SER A 12 -26.88 6.84 1.14
CA SER A 12 -26.09 7.71 2.02
C SER A 12 -25.29 8.74 1.22
N LEU A 13 -25.07 9.94 1.80
CA LEU A 13 -24.22 10.94 1.17
C LEU A 13 -22.75 10.53 1.29
N PRO A 14 -21.92 10.72 0.24
CA PRO A 14 -20.51 10.35 0.28
C PRO A 14 -19.80 11.06 1.45
N PRO A 15 -19.04 10.34 2.29
CA PRO A 15 -18.42 10.91 3.49
C PRO A 15 -17.35 11.96 3.15
N ASP A 16 -16.63 11.78 2.04
CA ASP A 16 -15.42 12.53 1.71
C ASP A 16 -15.60 13.48 0.50
N ASP A 17 -16.82 13.69 0.03
CA ASP A 17 -17.11 14.70 -1.01
C ASP A 17 -17.01 16.10 -0.40
N TYR A 18 -16.23 16.98 -1.02
CA TYR A 18 -15.92 18.29 -0.45
C TYR A 18 -17.14 19.23 -0.38
N LEU A 19 -18.10 19.15 -1.32
CA LEU A 19 -19.33 19.93 -1.20
C LEU A 19 -20.22 19.35 -0.11
N VAL A 20 -20.30 18.02 0.00
CA VAL A 20 -21.06 17.39 1.09
C VAL A 20 -20.46 17.76 2.45
N ILE A 21 -19.13 17.75 2.60
CA ILE A 21 -18.43 18.20 3.82
C ILE A 21 -18.79 19.67 4.13
N LEU A 22 -18.72 20.55 3.13
CA LEU A 22 -19.09 21.96 3.27
C LEU A 22 -20.57 22.13 3.69
N LEU A 23 -21.48 21.43 3.04
CA LEU A 23 -22.92 21.52 3.31
C LEU A 23 -23.29 20.92 4.67
N ARG A 24 -22.62 19.84 5.10
CA ARG A 24 -22.74 19.30 6.46
C ARG A 24 -22.41 20.35 7.51
N ALA A 25 -21.30 21.07 7.34
CA ALA A 25 -20.94 22.17 8.23
C ALA A 25 -21.98 23.29 8.23
N CYS A 26 -22.53 23.65 7.05
CA CYS A 26 -23.62 24.63 6.96
C CYS A 26 -24.87 24.18 7.73
N VAL A 27 -25.28 22.91 7.61
CA VAL A 27 -26.45 22.36 8.30
C VAL A 27 -26.23 22.28 9.80
N GLU A 28 -25.06 21.82 10.23
CA GLU A 28 -24.70 21.72 11.64
C GLU A 28 -24.65 23.09 12.33
N LEU A 29 -24.15 24.11 11.63
CA LEU A 29 -24.17 25.50 12.10
C LEU A 29 -25.52 26.21 11.91
N GLY A 30 -26.47 25.61 11.18
CA GLY A 30 -27.75 26.22 10.81
C GLY A 30 -27.63 27.48 9.94
N THR A 31 -26.46 27.70 9.32
CA THR A 31 -26.12 28.92 8.59
C THR A 31 -25.51 28.61 7.24
N PHE A 32 -25.69 29.51 6.27
CA PHE A 32 -25.21 29.36 4.91
C PHE A 32 -24.45 30.62 4.48
N PRO A 33 -23.16 30.52 4.13
CA PRO A 33 -22.34 31.70 3.87
C PRO A 33 -22.75 32.36 2.57
N LYS A 34 -22.86 33.70 2.58
CA LYS A 34 -22.95 34.51 1.37
C LYS A 34 -21.57 34.60 0.72
N ALA A 35 -21.42 34.00 -0.45
CA ALA A 35 -20.19 34.04 -1.22
C ALA A 35 -20.52 34.11 -2.72
N ASP A 36 -19.68 34.82 -3.47
CA ASP A 36 -19.75 34.90 -4.94
C ASP A 36 -19.17 33.62 -5.55
N TRP A 37 -19.88 32.53 -5.31
CA TRP A 37 -19.51 31.18 -5.67
C TRP A 37 -20.50 30.58 -6.64
N SER A 38 -20.00 29.68 -7.48
CA SER A 38 -20.83 28.77 -8.25
C SER A 38 -20.28 27.36 -8.15
N VAL A 39 -21.15 26.40 -8.40
CA VAL A 39 -20.81 24.98 -8.33
C VAL A 39 -21.34 24.27 -9.57
N SER A 40 -20.56 23.33 -10.08
CA SER A 40 -21.02 22.38 -11.10
C SER A 40 -21.52 21.13 -10.39
N ILE A 41 -22.78 20.78 -10.60
CA ILE A 41 -23.39 19.61 -9.98
C ILE A 41 -23.98 18.70 -11.05
N MET A 42 -23.68 17.41 -10.97
CA MET A 42 -24.34 16.37 -11.75
C MET A 42 -25.06 15.37 -10.83
N ALA A 43 -26.13 14.75 -11.31
CA ALA A 43 -26.64 13.56 -10.63
C ALA A 43 -25.83 12.34 -11.09
N VAL A 44 -25.38 11.46 -10.19
CA VAL A 44 -24.66 10.22 -10.59
C VAL A 44 -25.52 9.43 -11.56
N ASP A 45 -26.82 9.35 -11.28
CA ASP A 45 -27.74 8.53 -12.06
C ASP A 45 -27.89 9.07 -13.49
N ASP A 46 -27.92 10.40 -13.65
CA ASP A 46 -27.99 11.04 -14.96
C ASP A 46 -26.66 10.87 -15.71
N CYS A 47 -25.54 10.98 -15.01
CA CYS A 47 -24.21 10.73 -15.57
C CYS A 47 -24.06 9.27 -16.01
N ALA A 48 -24.46 8.31 -15.17
CA ALA A 48 -24.43 6.89 -15.47
C ALA A 48 -25.35 6.53 -16.64
N ALA A 49 -26.55 7.10 -16.69
CA ALA A 49 -27.47 6.93 -17.82
C ALA A 49 -26.90 7.52 -19.12
N MET A 50 -26.31 8.71 -19.05
CA MET A 50 -25.64 9.36 -20.17
C MET A 50 -24.48 8.51 -20.69
N LEU A 51 -23.59 8.03 -19.81
CA LEU A 51 -22.46 7.17 -20.16
C LEU A 51 -22.92 5.85 -20.77
N ALA A 52 -23.91 5.18 -20.15
CA ALA A 52 -24.46 3.93 -20.67
C ALA A 52 -25.07 4.13 -22.07
N SER A 53 -25.83 5.21 -22.27
CA SER A 53 -26.41 5.55 -23.58
C SER A 53 -25.34 5.86 -24.62
N THR A 54 -24.25 6.53 -24.23
CA THR A 54 -23.14 6.89 -25.11
C THR A 54 -22.37 5.64 -25.53
N ILE A 55 -22.07 4.74 -24.59
CA ILE A 55 -21.35 3.49 -24.88
C ILE A 55 -22.16 2.58 -25.84
N VAL A 56 -23.47 2.50 -25.65
CA VAL A 56 -24.33 1.61 -26.46
C VAL A 56 -24.59 2.17 -27.86
N ASN A 57 -24.69 3.50 -28.01
CA ASN A 57 -25.18 4.13 -29.24
C ASN A 57 -24.13 4.92 -30.04
N ALA A 58 -22.91 5.15 -29.52
CA ALA A 58 -21.96 6.03 -30.19
C ALA A 58 -21.14 5.33 -31.29
N GLU A 59 -21.06 5.97 -32.46
CA GLU A 59 -19.86 5.82 -33.30
C GLU A 59 -18.65 6.40 -32.51
N PRO A 60 -17.44 5.80 -32.61
CA PRO A 60 -16.28 6.13 -31.76
C PRO A 60 -15.79 7.59 -31.72
N ALA A 61 -16.42 8.52 -32.46
CA ALA A 61 -16.01 9.91 -32.62
C ALA A 61 -16.83 10.95 -31.82
N LEU A 62 -17.79 10.54 -30.97
CA LEU A 62 -18.81 11.44 -30.39
C LEU A 62 -18.65 11.80 -28.91
N PHE A 63 -17.62 11.31 -28.23
CA PHE A 63 -17.30 11.69 -26.85
C PHE A 63 -15.86 12.23 -26.82
N ASP A 64 -15.72 13.55 -26.68
CA ASP A 64 -14.41 14.23 -26.68
C ASP A 64 -13.97 14.68 -25.27
N ALA A 65 -14.76 14.33 -24.25
CA ALA A 65 -14.51 14.58 -22.83
C ALA A 65 -14.35 16.06 -22.47
N VAL A 66 -14.81 16.99 -23.32
CA VAL A 66 -14.79 18.42 -22.99
C VAL A 66 -15.82 18.76 -21.90
N PRO A 67 -15.70 19.90 -21.21
CA PRO A 67 -16.54 20.24 -20.06
C PRO A 67 -18.05 20.13 -20.28
N ARG A 68 -18.58 20.38 -21.49
CA ARG A 68 -20.01 20.23 -21.80
C ARG A 68 -20.53 18.78 -21.65
N GLU A 69 -19.64 17.80 -21.76
CA GLU A 69 -19.92 16.36 -21.68
C GLU A 69 -19.53 15.76 -20.33
N THR A 70 -18.63 16.43 -19.61
CA THR A 70 -18.03 15.91 -18.37
C THR A 70 -18.39 16.72 -17.13
N LYS A 71 -19.01 17.89 -17.27
CA LYS A 71 -19.47 18.74 -16.16
C LYS A 71 -20.99 18.91 -16.16
N GLY A 72 -21.54 19.14 -14.97
CA GLY A 72 -22.92 19.58 -14.81
C GLY A 72 -23.09 21.08 -15.01
N ASP A 73 -24.33 21.53 -15.15
CA ASP A 73 -24.65 22.95 -15.23
C ASP A 73 -24.16 23.71 -13.99
N LEU A 74 -23.67 24.93 -14.23
CA LEU A 74 -23.21 25.84 -13.19
C LEU A 74 -24.40 26.54 -12.55
N ILE A 75 -24.59 26.25 -11.27
CA ILE A 75 -25.57 26.94 -10.43
C ILE A 75 -24.86 27.87 -9.46
N SER A 76 -25.48 29.02 -9.18
CA SER A 76 -24.94 29.93 -8.18
C SER A 76 -25.08 29.34 -6.77
N TRP A 77 -24.20 29.73 -5.86
CA TRP A 77 -24.25 29.28 -4.47
C TRP A 77 -25.57 29.64 -3.77
N ALA A 78 -26.11 30.82 -4.07
CA ALA A 78 -27.42 31.24 -3.60
C ALA A 78 -28.55 30.36 -4.16
N GLU A 79 -28.49 30.00 -5.45
CA GLU A 79 -29.47 29.11 -6.08
C GLU A 79 -29.42 27.69 -5.51
N LEU A 80 -28.23 27.17 -5.22
CA LEU A 80 -28.09 25.89 -4.52
C LEU A 80 -28.81 25.92 -3.16
N ARG A 81 -28.66 26.99 -2.37
CA ARG A 81 -29.38 27.14 -1.09
C ARG A 81 -30.89 27.05 -1.29
N GLU A 82 -31.43 27.77 -2.26
CA GLU A 82 -32.86 27.74 -2.56
C GLU A 82 -33.32 26.32 -2.95
N LEU A 83 -32.54 25.62 -3.78
CA LEU A 83 -32.83 24.23 -4.16
C LEU A 83 -32.85 23.27 -2.97
N LEU A 84 -31.90 23.40 -2.03
CA LEU A 84 -31.83 22.59 -0.81
C LEU A 84 -33.04 22.80 0.10
N LEU A 85 -33.50 24.05 0.21
CA LEU A 85 -34.65 24.43 1.03
C LEU A 85 -36.00 23.97 0.47
N LEU A 86 -36.04 23.48 -0.78
CA LEU A 86 -37.26 22.88 -1.34
C LEU A 86 -37.63 21.54 -0.69
N ALA A 87 -36.72 20.94 0.08
CA ALA A 87 -36.92 19.64 0.72
C ALA A 87 -38.24 19.60 1.51
N PRO A 88 -39.16 18.66 1.17
CA PRO A 88 -40.44 18.59 1.85
C PRO A 88 -40.26 18.17 3.31
N ALA A 89 -41.04 18.76 4.21
CA ALA A 89 -41.13 18.27 5.58
C ALA A 89 -41.58 16.81 5.57
N ARG A 90 -40.72 15.90 6.03
CA ARG A 90 -41.04 14.48 6.22
C ARG A 90 -41.33 14.25 7.70
N LYS A 91 -42.26 13.33 7.99
CA LYS A 91 -42.59 12.96 9.37
C LYS A 91 -41.34 12.38 10.04
N GLY A 92 -40.90 13.01 11.13
CA GLY A 92 -39.69 12.59 11.85
C GLY A 92 -38.37 13.01 11.21
N VAL A 93 -38.35 13.98 10.28
CA VAL A 93 -37.13 14.63 9.78
C VAL A 93 -37.26 16.14 9.96
N ARG A 94 -36.29 16.78 10.61
CA ARG A 94 -36.33 18.23 10.80
C ARG A 94 -36.13 18.94 9.47
N PRO A 95 -36.95 19.96 9.11
CA PRO A 95 -36.68 20.77 7.92
C PRO A 95 -35.30 21.41 8.00
N LEU A 96 -34.60 21.51 6.85
CA LEU A 96 -33.33 22.25 6.78
C LEU A 96 -33.58 23.73 7.07
N THR A 97 -32.85 24.26 8.05
CA THR A 97 -32.77 25.70 8.32
C THR A 97 -31.37 26.18 8.00
N LEU A 98 -31.25 26.96 6.93
CA LEU A 98 -29.99 27.48 6.41
C LEU A 98 -30.10 29.00 6.33
N GLU A 99 -29.83 29.69 7.44
CA GLU A 99 -29.92 31.15 7.49
C GLU A 99 -28.72 31.80 6.78
N PRO A 100 -28.92 32.76 5.86
CA PRO A 100 -27.82 33.44 5.21
C PRO A 100 -26.97 34.22 6.23
N CYS A 101 -25.65 34.11 6.15
CA CYS A 101 -24.71 34.81 7.02
C CYS A 101 -23.51 35.36 6.24
N GLU A 102 -22.77 36.29 6.82
CA GLU A 102 -21.56 36.82 6.17
C GLU A 102 -20.45 35.76 6.16
N TYR A 103 -19.69 35.71 5.06
CA TYR A 103 -18.68 34.66 4.83
C TYR A 103 -17.67 34.54 5.97
N ASP A 104 -17.15 35.69 6.43
CA ASP A 104 -16.13 35.74 7.47
C ASP A 104 -16.66 35.26 8.83
N GLU A 105 -17.92 35.57 9.14
CA GLU A 105 -18.59 35.12 10.38
C GLU A 105 -18.82 33.61 10.36
N TRP A 106 -19.25 33.07 9.22
CA TRP A 106 -19.38 31.64 9.01
C TRP A 106 -18.04 30.92 9.14
N LYS A 107 -16.99 31.44 8.48
CA LYS A 107 -15.64 30.88 8.54
C LYS A 107 -15.06 30.92 9.96
N ALA A 108 -15.34 31.97 10.73
CA ALA A 108 -14.99 32.03 12.15
C ALA A 108 -15.73 30.95 12.97
N SER A 109 -17.01 30.72 12.68
CA SER A 109 -17.82 29.68 13.33
C SER A 109 -17.31 28.27 13.03
N VAL A 110 -16.92 28.00 11.78
CA VAL A 110 -16.26 26.73 11.39
C VAL A 110 -14.95 26.54 12.15
N LYS A 111 -14.13 27.58 12.28
CA LYS A 111 -12.88 27.52 13.06
C LYS A 111 -13.12 27.24 14.53
N ALA A 112 -14.13 27.88 15.12
CA ALA A 112 -14.47 27.67 16.53
C ALA A 112 -15.01 26.25 16.79
N ALA A 113 -15.73 25.66 15.83
CA ALA A 113 -16.29 24.32 15.93
C ALA A 113 -15.26 23.19 15.66
N ALA A 114 -14.10 23.50 15.08
CA ALA A 114 -13.02 22.55 14.80
C ALA A 114 -12.19 22.21 16.06
N VAL A 115 -12.84 21.67 17.09
CA VAL A 115 -12.23 21.39 18.41
C VAL A 115 -11.35 20.13 18.40
N SER A 116 -11.60 19.17 17.49
CA SER A 116 -10.75 17.98 17.29
C SER A 116 -10.48 17.70 15.81
N ALA A 117 -9.34 17.07 15.53
CA ALA A 117 -8.86 16.77 14.17
C ALA A 117 -9.82 15.85 13.38
N ASP A 118 -10.66 15.08 14.07
CA ASP A 118 -11.59 14.12 13.46
C ASP A 118 -12.98 14.69 13.16
N THR A 119 -13.23 15.98 13.42
CA THR A 119 -14.52 16.61 13.13
C THR A 119 -14.69 16.96 11.64
N PRO A 120 -15.93 16.98 11.11
CA PRO A 120 -16.22 17.54 9.78
C PRO A 120 -15.69 18.96 9.58
N PHE A 121 -15.68 19.77 10.64
CA PHE A 121 -15.13 21.13 10.63
C PHE A 121 -13.62 21.17 10.45
N ALA A 122 -12.87 20.29 11.11
CA ALA A 122 -11.41 20.20 10.93
C ALA A 122 -11.05 19.79 9.49
N ARG A 123 -11.77 18.82 8.93
CA ARG A 123 -11.61 18.42 7.52
C ARG A 123 -11.96 19.56 6.58
N LEU A 124 -13.06 20.26 6.83
CA LEU A 124 -13.47 21.41 6.04
C LEU A 124 -12.41 22.52 6.03
N LEU A 125 -11.79 22.83 7.18
CA LEU A 125 -10.74 23.86 7.24
C LEU A 125 -9.53 23.52 6.37
N LEU A 126 -9.17 22.24 6.25
CA LEU A 126 -8.09 21.79 5.38
C LEU A 126 -8.45 21.96 3.89
N LEU A 127 -9.71 21.75 3.53
CA LEU A 127 -10.21 21.83 2.15
C LEU A 127 -10.63 23.23 1.73
N LEU A 128 -10.96 24.11 2.69
CA LEU A 128 -11.60 25.40 2.44
C LEU A 128 -10.84 26.30 1.47
N PRO A 129 -9.49 26.44 1.53
CA PRO A 129 -8.77 27.25 0.56
C PRO A 129 -8.93 26.76 -0.89
N SER A 130 -8.97 25.44 -1.11
CA SER A 130 -9.17 24.88 -2.43
C SER A 130 -10.62 25.02 -2.89
N ILE A 131 -11.58 24.88 -1.98
CA ILE A 131 -13.01 25.12 -2.27
C ILE A 131 -13.23 26.59 -2.68
N GLU A 132 -12.67 27.54 -1.92
CA GLU A 132 -12.74 28.98 -2.21
C GLU A 132 -12.24 29.27 -3.63
N GLN A 133 -11.07 28.72 -3.98
CA GLN A 133 -10.45 28.93 -5.28
C GLN A 133 -11.29 28.34 -6.42
N GLU A 134 -11.74 27.09 -6.28
CA GLU A 134 -12.50 26.40 -7.33
C GLU A 134 -13.88 27.01 -7.51
N PHE A 135 -14.59 27.34 -6.43
CA PHE A 135 -15.95 27.90 -6.54
C PHE A 135 -15.97 29.33 -7.07
N ALA A 136 -14.94 30.13 -6.78
CA ALA A 136 -14.76 31.44 -7.40
C ALA A 136 -14.39 31.33 -8.89
N ALA A 137 -13.61 30.31 -9.27
CA ALA A 137 -13.29 30.03 -10.67
C ALA A 137 -14.56 29.60 -11.45
N GLU A 138 -15.38 28.73 -10.88
CA GLU A 138 -16.65 28.33 -11.47
C GLU A 138 -17.65 29.49 -11.54
N ASP A 139 -17.67 30.40 -10.57
CA ASP A 139 -18.49 31.61 -10.66
C ASP A 139 -18.06 32.52 -11.81
N SER A 140 -16.76 32.71 -11.96
CA SER A 140 -16.19 33.48 -13.07
C SER A 140 -16.60 32.90 -14.43
N ARG A 141 -16.63 31.57 -14.56
CA ARG A 141 -17.09 30.87 -15.77
C ARG A 141 -18.59 31.05 -16.01
N ARG A 142 -19.41 30.91 -14.97
CA ARG A 142 -20.86 31.15 -15.06
C ARG A 142 -21.15 32.59 -15.50
N LEU A 143 -20.42 33.57 -14.96
CA LEU A 143 -20.55 34.98 -15.35
C LEU A 143 -20.08 35.26 -16.78
N ALA A 144 -19.13 34.48 -17.29
CA ALA A 144 -18.71 34.51 -18.69
C ALA A 144 -19.73 33.85 -19.66
N GLY A 145 -20.82 33.29 -19.14
CA GLY A 145 -21.86 32.63 -19.92
C GLY A 145 -21.56 31.16 -20.22
N GLU A 146 -20.55 30.57 -19.59
CA GLU A 146 -20.24 29.13 -19.70
C GLU A 146 -21.11 28.29 -18.75
N GLY A 147 -21.19 26.98 -19.01
CA GLY A 147 -21.76 26.01 -18.06
C GLY A 147 -23.29 26.01 -17.97
N ARG A 148 -23.97 26.40 -19.05
CA ARG A 148 -25.42 26.23 -19.24
C ARG A 148 -25.78 25.34 -20.44
N ASP A 149 -24.75 24.80 -21.08
CA ASP A 149 -24.82 23.93 -22.24
C ASP A 149 -24.56 22.46 -21.87
N GLY A 150 -24.52 22.16 -20.56
CA GLY A 150 -24.28 20.82 -20.04
C GLY A 150 -25.46 19.89 -20.36
N ARG A 151 -25.15 18.61 -20.60
CA ARG A 151 -26.17 17.55 -20.72
C ARG A 151 -26.74 17.11 -19.37
N LEU A 152 -26.13 17.55 -18.28
CA LEU A 152 -26.41 17.13 -16.91
C LEU A 152 -26.87 18.35 -16.12
N VAL A 153 -28.16 18.39 -15.79
CA VAL A 153 -28.81 19.53 -15.13
C VAL A 153 -29.45 19.05 -13.84
N VAL A 154 -29.17 19.73 -12.73
CA VAL A 154 -29.90 19.52 -11.48
C VAL A 154 -31.13 20.43 -11.42
N ASP A 155 -32.26 19.86 -11.02
CA ASP A 155 -33.54 20.55 -10.98
C ASP A 155 -34.12 20.63 -9.56
N SER A 156 -35.32 21.19 -9.45
CA SER A 156 -36.05 21.25 -8.18
C SER A 156 -36.32 19.86 -7.56
N ALA A 157 -36.45 18.81 -8.38
CA ALA A 157 -36.68 17.46 -7.90
C ALA A 157 -35.39 16.88 -7.28
N TRP A 158 -34.24 17.14 -7.90
CA TRP A 158 -32.93 16.85 -7.32
C TRP A 158 -32.73 17.59 -6.00
N GLY A 159 -32.96 18.91 -5.96
CA GLY A 159 -32.79 19.73 -4.75
C GLY A 159 -33.64 19.23 -3.58
N LYS A 160 -34.91 18.89 -3.84
CA LYS A 160 -35.82 18.27 -2.86
C LYS A 160 -35.28 16.97 -2.26
N ARG A 161 -34.73 16.09 -3.10
CA ARG A 161 -34.21 14.79 -2.66
C ARG A 161 -32.92 14.97 -1.88
N PHE A 162 -31.99 15.74 -2.42
CA PHE A 162 -30.68 15.96 -1.80
C PHE A 162 -30.81 16.71 -0.47
N GLY A 163 -31.61 17.76 -0.42
CA GLY A 163 -31.92 18.46 0.83
C GLY A 163 -32.59 17.56 1.87
N ALA A 164 -33.49 16.64 1.47
CA ALA A 164 -34.10 15.69 2.38
C ALA A 164 -33.10 14.65 2.94
N LEU A 165 -32.14 14.20 2.13
CA LEU A 165 -31.07 13.31 2.58
C LEU A 165 -30.15 14.02 3.58
N LEU A 166 -29.76 15.25 3.27
CA LEU A 166 -28.94 16.08 4.15
C LEU A 166 -29.67 16.36 5.47
N ALA A 167 -30.97 16.65 5.45
CA ALA A 167 -31.78 16.82 6.66
C ALA A 167 -31.83 15.57 7.54
N ALA A 168 -31.92 14.39 6.91
CA ALA A 168 -32.03 13.11 7.61
C ALA A 168 -30.77 12.76 8.40
N GLU A 169 -29.58 13.09 7.90
CA GLU A 169 -28.30 12.84 8.62
C GLU A 169 -28.21 13.57 9.97
N PHE A 170 -28.87 14.73 10.09
CA PHE A 170 -28.82 15.58 11.29
C PHE A 170 -30.08 15.51 12.16
N THR A 171 -31.01 14.60 11.84
CA THR A 171 -32.18 14.36 12.69
C THR A 171 -31.84 13.29 13.74
N PRO A 172 -31.92 13.57 15.06
CA PRO A 172 -31.60 12.60 16.09
C PRO A 172 -32.49 11.35 16.03
N ALA A 173 -31.89 10.15 16.14
CA ALA A 173 -32.60 8.87 16.08
C ALA A 173 -33.71 8.70 17.16
N THR A 174 -33.66 9.48 18.24
CA THR A 174 -34.62 9.43 19.35
C THR A 174 -36.03 9.93 19.01
N GLU A 175 -36.24 10.64 17.90
CA GLU A 175 -37.59 11.08 17.48
C GLU A 175 -38.30 10.09 16.53
N CYS A 176 -37.60 9.07 16.02
CA CYS A 176 -38.16 8.08 15.09
C CYS A 176 -38.83 6.87 15.76
N THR A 177 -38.69 6.69 17.09
CA THR A 177 -39.23 5.52 17.82
C THR A 177 -40.61 5.72 18.45
N ALA A 178 -41.27 6.87 18.26
CA ALA A 178 -42.58 7.13 18.89
C ALA A 178 -43.82 6.63 18.10
N VAL A 179 -43.66 5.86 17.00
CA VAL A 179 -44.81 5.36 16.24
C VAL A 179 -44.59 3.91 15.78
N ALA A 180 -44.63 2.98 16.73
CA ALA A 180 -44.85 1.55 16.44
C ALA A 180 -45.49 0.83 17.63
N THR A 181 -46.59 1.36 18.16
CA THR A 181 -47.55 0.56 18.93
C THR A 181 -48.96 0.92 18.44
N ALA A 182 -49.28 0.39 17.26
CA ALA A 182 -50.66 0.17 16.87
C ALA A 182 -51.01 -1.27 17.24
N GLU A 183 -52.10 -1.40 17.98
CA GLU A 183 -52.73 -2.59 18.52
C GLU A 183 -52.70 -3.80 17.58
N VAL A 184 -52.17 -4.92 18.09
CA VAL A 184 -52.62 -6.27 17.71
C VAL A 184 -52.82 -7.03 19.02
N GLU A 185 -54.08 -7.14 19.44
CA GLU A 185 -54.54 -8.14 20.40
C GLU A 185 -54.20 -9.53 19.85
N LEU A 186 -53.33 -10.27 20.53
CA LEU A 186 -53.27 -11.73 20.45
C LEU A 186 -53.04 -12.31 21.84
N GLU A 187 -54.00 -13.13 22.24
CA GLU A 187 -54.11 -13.84 23.51
C GLU A 187 -52.97 -14.84 23.75
N GLY A 188 -52.56 -14.98 25.01
CA GLY A 188 -51.92 -16.21 25.54
C GLY A 188 -50.51 -16.02 26.13
N PRO A 189 -50.27 -16.39 27.41
CA PRO A 189 -48.96 -16.22 28.03
C PRO A 189 -48.07 -17.47 27.86
N PRO A 190 -46.74 -17.30 27.88
CA PRO A 190 -45.89 -18.35 28.42
C PRO A 190 -44.96 -17.84 29.53
N ALA A 191 -45.08 -18.54 30.65
CA ALA A 191 -44.05 -19.01 31.58
C ALA A 191 -42.80 -18.13 31.84
N GLU A 192 -42.73 -17.65 33.08
CA GLU A 192 -41.53 -17.17 33.77
C GLU A 192 -40.42 -18.22 33.78
N LEU A 193 -39.19 -17.80 33.43
CA LEU A 193 -37.96 -18.48 33.84
C LEU A 193 -37.04 -17.43 34.48
N GLN A 194 -36.98 -17.48 35.81
CA GLN A 194 -36.04 -16.71 36.64
C GLN A 194 -34.68 -17.44 36.69
N VAL A 195 -33.61 -16.72 36.33
CA VAL A 195 -32.22 -16.95 36.76
C VAL A 195 -31.61 -15.54 36.77
N GLY A 196 -31.13 -14.93 37.84
CA GLY A 196 -30.48 -15.45 39.03
C GLY A 196 -29.11 -14.76 39.12
N GLU A 197 -29.09 -13.45 39.41
CA GLU A 197 -27.85 -12.70 39.63
C GLU A 197 -27.30 -13.00 41.04
N THR A 198 -26.00 -13.30 41.12
CA THR A 198 -25.22 -13.18 42.36
C THR A 198 -23.88 -12.49 42.07
N PRO A 199 -23.41 -11.61 42.97
CA PRO A 199 -22.18 -10.85 42.82
C PRO A 199 -21.02 -11.51 43.58
N LEU A 200 -19.79 -11.41 43.04
CA LEU A 200 -18.60 -11.78 43.80
C LEU A 200 -17.40 -10.89 43.45
N GLU A 201 -17.01 -10.08 44.45
CA GLU A 201 -15.64 -9.65 44.80
C GLU A 201 -14.88 -8.77 43.78
N ALA A 202 -14.55 -7.49 44.02
CA ALA A 202 -14.15 -6.81 45.25
C ALA A 202 -13.11 -7.60 46.07
N VAL A 203 -11.83 -7.52 45.69
CA VAL A 203 -10.64 -7.27 46.54
C VAL A 203 -9.39 -7.22 45.62
N LEU A 204 -8.89 -6.01 45.35
CA LEU A 204 -7.47 -5.67 45.46
C LEU A 204 -7.30 -4.15 45.34
N MET A 205 -7.15 -3.57 46.53
CA MET A 205 -6.73 -2.21 46.88
C MET A 205 -5.49 -1.79 46.06
N ALA A 206 -5.45 -0.60 45.46
CA ALA A 206 -5.20 0.69 46.09
C ALA A 206 -3.83 0.78 46.78
N GLU A 207 -2.86 1.43 46.11
CA GLU A 207 -1.88 2.36 46.67
C GLU A 207 -0.98 2.89 45.52
N MET A 208 -1.01 4.20 45.28
CA MET A 208 0.16 5.06 44.99
C MET A 208 -0.32 6.44 44.53
N GLU A 209 -0.45 7.34 45.50
CA GLU A 209 -0.39 8.80 45.28
C GLU A 209 1.07 9.28 45.34
N LEU A 210 1.29 10.47 44.75
CA LEU A 210 2.45 11.38 44.79
C LEU A 210 3.47 11.24 43.65
N GLU A 211 3.45 12.18 42.68
CA GLU A 211 4.23 13.43 42.71
C GLU A 211 3.85 14.33 41.50
N GLY A 212 3.93 15.65 41.70
CA GLY A 212 3.42 16.71 40.82
C GLY A 212 4.26 17.02 39.55
N PRO A 213 3.85 18.03 38.75
CA PRO A 213 4.32 18.21 37.38
C PRO A 213 5.57 19.11 37.31
N PRO A 214 6.41 18.98 36.28
CA PRO A 214 7.33 20.04 35.92
C PRO A 214 6.96 20.75 34.61
N ALA A 215 6.82 22.07 34.74
CA ALA A 215 7.36 23.14 33.90
C ALA A 215 7.00 23.20 32.40
N GLU A 216 6.20 24.23 32.08
CA GLU A 216 6.14 24.92 30.79
C GLU A 216 7.54 25.33 30.32
N LEU A 217 7.91 24.91 29.10
CA LEU A 217 9.04 25.44 28.36
C LEU A 217 8.50 26.37 27.26
N GLN A 218 8.69 27.67 27.43
CA GLN A 218 8.48 28.67 26.38
C GLN A 218 9.57 28.49 25.31
N VAL A 219 9.18 28.34 24.05
CA VAL A 219 10.07 28.39 22.89
C VAL A 219 9.70 29.62 22.08
N GLU A 220 10.67 30.53 21.93
CA GLU A 220 10.61 31.75 21.15
C GLU A 220 10.45 31.47 19.64
N ASP A 221 9.58 32.24 19.01
CA ASP A 221 9.40 32.33 17.56
C ASP A 221 10.66 32.93 16.88
N THR A 222 11.17 32.26 15.84
CA THR A 222 12.02 32.90 14.83
C THR A 222 11.57 32.45 13.44
N PRO A 223 11.29 33.36 12.48
CA PRO A 223 10.80 32.98 11.17
C PRO A 223 11.96 32.67 10.23
N LEU A 224 11.93 31.49 9.61
CA LEU A 224 12.77 31.17 8.46
C LEU A 224 11.88 30.81 7.27
N GLU A 225 11.50 31.84 6.51
CA GLU A 225 10.97 31.66 5.15
C GLU A 225 12.11 31.17 4.26
N ALA A 226 12.19 29.86 4.06
CA ALA A 226 12.90 29.25 2.94
C ALA A 226 11.88 28.53 2.08
N VAL A 227 11.77 28.97 0.82
CA VAL A 227 10.94 28.38 -0.23
C VAL A 227 11.27 26.89 -0.36
N LEU A 228 10.42 26.04 0.22
CA LEU A 228 10.44 24.60 0.02
C LEU A 228 9.57 24.27 -1.20
N GLU A 229 10.18 23.70 -2.23
CA GLU A 229 9.44 22.98 -3.27
C GLU A 229 8.54 21.92 -2.63
N PRO A 230 7.37 21.59 -3.21
CA PRO A 230 6.51 20.56 -2.68
C PRO A 230 7.24 19.21 -2.67
N LYS A 231 7.47 18.68 -1.46
CA LYS A 231 8.17 17.41 -1.14
C LYS A 231 7.74 16.25 -2.06
N SER A 232 6.46 16.19 -2.42
CA SER A 232 5.87 15.13 -3.24
C SER A 232 6.51 15.00 -4.63
N SER A 233 6.97 16.09 -5.25
CA SER A 233 7.57 16.03 -6.59
C SER A 233 9.01 15.49 -6.58
N LEU A 234 9.74 15.66 -5.48
CA LEU A 234 11.10 15.17 -5.31
C LEU A 234 11.09 13.68 -4.92
N GLU A 235 10.15 13.29 -4.06
CA GLU A 235 9.96 11.91 -3.61
C GLU A 235 9.53 11.00 -4.77
N VAL A 236 8.59 11.41 -5.62
CA VAL A 236 8.22 10.66 -6.85
C VAL A 236 9.40 10.53 -7.82
N ARG A 237 10.25 11.55 -7.92
CA ARG A 237 11.46 11.52 -8.77
C ARG A 237 12.52 10.56 -8.22
N LEU A 238 12.72 10.51 -6.90
CA LEU A 238 13.59 9.56 -6.22
C LEU A 238 13.11 8.11 -6.41
N HIS A 239 11.82 7.84 -6.26
CA HIS A 239 11.25 6.50 -6.44
C HIS A 239 11.34 6.01 -7.90
N THR A 240 11.05 6.87 -8.87
CA THR A 240 11.20 6.53 -10.30
C THR A 240 12.66 6.28 -10.67
N THR A 241 13.58 7.09 -10.15
CA THR A 241 15.03 6.91 -10.32
C THR A 241 15.48 5.61 -9.69
N PHE A 242 14.98 5.27 -8.50
CA PHE A 242 15.32 4.05 -7.78
C PHE A 242 14.78 2.79 -8.46
N LEU A 243 13.55 2.82 -8.97
CA LEU A 243 12.97 1.72 -9.76
C LEU A 243 13.78 1.51 -11.05
N THR A 244 14.15 2.60 -11.72
CA THR A 244 15.05 2.56 -12.89
C THR A 244 16.43 2.01 -12.51
N LEU A 245 16.98 2.40 -11.36
CA LEU A 245 18.26 1.90 -10.86
C LEU A 245 18.18 0.42 -10.49
N SER A 246 17.05 -0.04 -9.93
CA SER A 246 16.82 -1.44 -9.55
C SER A 246 16.68 -2.33 -10.78
N VAL A 247 15.97 -1.85 -11.82
CA VAL A 247 15.90 -2.50 -13.12
C VAL A 247 17.28 -2.52 -13.78
N PHE A 248 18.00 -1.40 -13.78
CA PHE A 248 19.35 -1.29 -14.34
C PHE A 248 20.35 -2.20 -13.61
N LEU A 249 20.35 -2.20 -12.28
CA LEU A 249 21.20 -3.05 -11.45
C LEU A 249 20.82 -4.53 -11.64
N GLY A 250 19.53 -4.85 -11.72
CA GLY A 250 19.03 -6.18 -12.08
C GLY A 250 19.53 -6.64 -13.45
N ILE A 251 19.48 -5.77 -14.47
CA ILE A 251 20.00 -6.03 -15.82
C ILE A 251 21.52 -6.26 -15.76
N VAL A 252 22.28 -5.37 -15.12
CA VAL A 252 23.74 -5.45 -14.96
C VAL A 252 24.16 -6.73 -14.22
N LEU A 253 23.42 -7.14 -13.19
CA LEU A 253 23.67 -8.38 -12.46
C LEU A 253 23.28 -9.63 -13.25
N SER A 254 22.29 -9.51 -14.16
CA SER A 254 21.75 -10.63 -14.94
C SER A 254 22.49 -10.97 -16.22
N GLU A 255 23.36 -10.12 -16.75
CA GLU A 255 23.94 -10.32 -18.08
C GLU A 255 25.46 -10.09 -18.15
N GLY A 256 26.15 -11.15 -18.58
CA GLY A 256 27.38 -11.09 -19.38
C GLY A 256 27.13 -11.46 -20.85
N ALA A 257 25.88 -11.49 -21.32
CA ALA A 257 25.51 -11.90 -22.69
C ALA A 257 25.05 -10.74 -23.61
N PHE A 258 25.06 -9.48 -23.14
CA PHE A 258 24.91 -8.29 -24.00
C PHE A 258 26.20 -7.85 -24.72
N ALA A 259 27.29 -8.61 -24.63
CA ALA A 259 28.55 -8.26 -25.29
C ALA A 259 28.54 -8.40 -26.82
N GLN A 260 27.44 -8.84 -27.46
CA GLN A 260 27.38 -9.06 -28.92
C GLN A 260 26.17 -8.47 -29.65
N ALA A 261 25.22 -7.83 -28.97
CA ALA A 261 24.13 -7.12 -29.64
C ALA A 261 24.08 -5.67 -29.16
N GLN A 262 24.23 -4.71 -30.08
CA GLN A 262 23.92 -3.31 -29.75
C GLN A 262 22.44 -3.24 -29.36
N PRO A 263 22.08 -2.90 -28.11
CA PRO A 263 20.69 -2.65 -27.79
C PRO A 263 20.23 -1.41 -28.56
N PRO A 264 18.99 -1.38 -29.09
CA PRO A 264 18.42 -0.14 -29.59
C PRO A 264 18.42 0.88 -28.45
N PRO A 265 18.63 2.17 -28.74
CA PRO A 265 18.71 3.16 -27.69
C PRO A 265 17.36 3.25 -26.96
N LEU A 266 17.42 3.14 -25.63
CA LEU A 266 16.27 3.12 -24.70
C LEU A 266 15.25 4.25 -24.89
N TYR A 267 15.63 5.35 -25.57
CA TYR A 267 14.72 6.46 -25.87
C TYR A 267 13.69 6.13 -26.97
N GLU A 268 13.91 5.12 -27.82
CA GLU A 268 12.98 4.73 -28.89
C GLU A 268 11.84 3.80 -28.41
N LEU A 269 11.99 3.20 -27.22
CA LEU A 269 10.98 2.33 -26.59
C LEU A 269 10.10 3.06 -25.58
N LEU A 270 10.38 4.34 -25.30
CA LEU A 270 9.57 5.17 -24.39
C LEU A 270 8.49 5.90 -25.20
N PRO A 271 7.19 5.75 -24.87
CA PRO A 271 6.14 6.58 -25.45
C PRO A 271 6.46 8.06 -25.24
N SER A 272 6.12 8.90 -26.22
CA SER A 272 6.26 10.37 -26.14
C SER A 272 5.78 10.92 -24.80
N ARG A 273 6.54 11.84 -24.19
CA ARG A 273 6.31 12.44 -22.84
C ARG A 273 4.84 12.72 -22.48
N LEU A 274 4.03 13.18 -23.43
CA LEU A 274 2.60 13.48 -23.25
C LEU A 274 1.73 12.25 -22.90
N VAL A 275 2.08 11.06 -23.38
CA VAL A 275 1.36 9.80 -23.09
C VAL A 275 1.73 9.26 -21.71
N LEU A 276 2.99 9.41 -21.29
CA LEU A 276 3.40 9.05 -19.93
C LEU A 276 2.78 9.98 -18.90
N GLU A 277 2.73 11.30 -19.13
CA GLU A 277 2.11 12.24 -18.19
C GLU A 277 0.60 11.98 -18.04
N SER A 278 -0.11 11.64 -19.12
CA SER A 278 -1.54 11.31 -19.05
C SER A 278 -1.84 9.94 -18.41
N PHE A 279 -0.92 8.98 -18.49
CA PHE A 279 -1.02 7.69 -17.76
C PHE A 279 -0.59 7.80 -16.29
N LEU A 280 0.45 8.57 -15.99
CA LEU A 280 0.97 8.80 -14.63
C LEU A 280 0.01 9.61 -13.75
N VAL A 281 -0.88 10.38 -14.36
CA VAL A 281 -1.87 11.21 -13.64
C VAL A 281 -3.02 10.40 -13.03
N ARG A 282 -3.26 9.13 -13.41
CA ARG A 282 -4.48 8.43 -12.95
C ARG A 282 -4.34 7.53 -11.71
N ASN A 283 -3.19 6.89 -11.45
CA ASN A 283 -2.89 6.29 -10.13
C ASN A 283 -1.43 5.78 -10.05
N ALA A 284 -0.56 6.47 -9.29
CA ALA A 284 0.85 6.07 -9.13
C ALA A 284 1.01 4.62 -8.60
N THR A 285 0.09 4.19 -7.75
CA THR A 285 0.04 2.82 -7.21
C THR A 285 -0.10 1.79 -8.31
N GLU A 286 -0.99 2.01 -9.27
CA GLU A 286 -1.26 1.07 -10.36
C GLU A 286 -0.08 0.97 -11.33
N VAL A 287 0.60 2.10 -11.60
CA VAL A 287 1.80 2.12 -12.44
C VAL A 287 2.94 1.35 -11.77
N TRP A 288 3.18 1.60 -10.48
CA TRP A 288 4.16 0.86 -9.71
C TRP A 288 3.84 -0.63 -9.65
N TRP A 289 2.59 -0.98 -9.34
CA TRP A 289 2.11 -2.36 -9.30
C TRP A 289 2.25 -3.07 -10.66
N GLY A 290 1.83 -2.44 -11.75
CA GLY A 290 1.99 -2.98 -13.11
C GLY A 290 3.46 -3.21 -13.47
N THR A 291 4.35 -2.34 -12.99
CA THR A 291 5.80 -2.52 -13.17
C THR A 291 6.33 -3.70 -12.37
N LEU A 292 5.95 -3.82 -11.09
CA LEU A 292 6.31 -4.98 -10.26
C LEU A 292 5.85 -6.29 -10.89
N LEU A 293 4.60 -6.34 -11.34
CA LEU A 293 4.02 -7.53 -11.95
C LEU A 293 4.78 -7.91 -13.22
N THR A 294 5.08 -6.93 -14.09
CA THR A 294 5.86 -7.17 -15.31
C THR A 294 7.24 -7.74 -14.99
N LEU A 295 7.94 -7.17 -13.99
CA LEU A 295 9.25 -7.64 -13.56
C LEU A 295 9.20 -9.04 -12.95
N ALA A 296 8.17 -9.34 -12.16
CA ALA A 296 8.00 -10.65 -11.53
C ALA A 296 7.70 -11.75 -12.58
N VAL A 297 6.84 -11.46 -13.56
CA VAL A 297 6.58 -12.37 -14.70
C VAL A 297 7.85 -12.64 -15.49
N TYR A 298 8.59 -11.57 -15.84
CA TYR A 298 9.86 -11.70 -16.55
C TYR A 298 10.87 -12.56 -15.77
N ASN A 299 11.04 -12.29 -14.47
CA ASN A 299 11.97 -13.04 -13.64
C ASN A 299 11.58 -14.51 -13.49
N LEU A 300 10.29 -14.82 -13.34
CA LEU A 300 9.83 -16.20 -13.28
C LEU A 300 10.12 -16.93 -14.60
N ALA A 301 9.76 -16.32 -15.74
CA ALA A 301 9.99 -16.90 -17.06
C ALA A 301 11.47 -17.18 -17.31
N GLU A 302 12.34 -16.21 -17.02
CA GLU A 302 13.78 -16.37 -17.21
C GLU A 302 14.42 -17.35 -16.22
N THR A 303 13.93 -17.39 -14.97
CA THR A 303 14.39 -18.38 -13.98
C THR A 303 13.98 -19.78 -14.42
N ALA A 304 12.73 -19.97 -14.86
CA ALA A 304 12.25 -21.24 -15.38
C ALA A 304 13.06 -21.68 -16.61
N ARG A 305 13.29 -20.78 -17.58
CA ARG A 305 14.13 -21.05 -18.75
C ARG A 305 15.53 -21.49 -18.35
N LEU A 306 16.16 -20.78 -17.42
CA LEU A 306 17.49 -21.11 -16.91
C LEU A 306 17.51 -22.49 -16.24
N VAL A 307 16.55 -22.76 -15.35
CA VAL A 307 16.43 -24.06 -14.66
C VAL A 307 16.22 -25.19 -15.65
N VAL A 308 15.39 -25.01 -16.68
CA VAL A 308 15.20 -26.03 -17.74
C VAL A 308 16.51 -26.31 -18.46
N VAL A 309 17.24 -25.28 -18.91
CA VAL A 309 18.52 -25.44 -19.62
C VAL A 309 19.56 -26.17 -18.76
N ILE A 310 19.65 -25.82 -17.46
CA ILE A 310 20.60 -26.47 -16.56
C ILE A 310 20.14 -27.89 -16.20
N SER A 311 18.83 -28.14 -16.08
CA SER A 311 18.27 -29.46 -15.73
C SER A 311 18.52 -30.54 -16.78
N GLN A 312 18.82 -30.15 -18.02
CA GLN A 312 19.26 -31.07 -19.06
C GLN A 312 20.64 -31.68 -18.78
N ARG A 313 21.35 -31.17 -17.77
CA ARG A 313 22.66 -31.67 -17.32
C ARG A 313 22.49 -32.65 -16.16
N ALA A 314 23.41 -33.61 -16.04
CA ALA A 314 23.47 -34.49 -14.88
C ALA A 314 24.06 -33.74 -13.68
N LEU A 315 23.19 -33.09 -12.89
CA LEU A 315 23.57 -32.29 -11.73
C LEU A 315 23.46 -33.08 -10.41
N PRO A 316 24.32 -32.76 -9.41
CA PRO A 316 24.13 -33.18 -8.02
C PRO A 316 22.76 -32.80 -7.45
N LEU A 317 22.33 -33.51 -6.40
CA LEU A 317 21.06 -33.24 -5.73
C LEU A 317 20.99 -31.82 -5.14
N SER A 318 22.09 -31.33 -4.56
CA SER A 318 22.21 -29.98 -3.98
C SER A 318 21.96 -28.88 -5.00
N SER A 319 22.47 -29.04 -6.22
CA SER A 319 22.34 -28.03 -7.28
C SER A 319 20.93 -28.04 -7.87
N ARG A 320 20.31 -29.21 -7.98
CA ARG A 320 18.87 -29.32 -8.30
C ARG A 320 18.01 -28.65 -7.22
N ALA A 321 18.32 -28.87 -5.94
CA ALA A 321 17.60 -28.23 -4.83
C ALA A 321 17.74 -26.70 -4.88
N ALA A 322 18.95 -26.17 -5.11
CA ALA A 322 19.18 -24.74 -5.28
C ALA A 322 18.37 -24.16 -6.46
N ASN A 323 18.36 -24.83 -7.60
CA ASN A 323 17.58 -24.42 -8.77
C ASN A 323 16.06 -24.38 -8.47
N SER A 324 15.54 -25.40 -7.78
CA SER A 324 14.14 -25.42 -7.34
C SER A 324 13.84 -24.28 -6.37
N CYS A 325 14.73 -23.99 -5.43
CA CYS A 325 14.57 -22.88 -4.48
C CYS A 325 14.47 -21.52 -5.20
N ALA A 326 15.30 -21.28 -6.20
CA ALA A 326 15.23 -20.05 -7.00
C ALA A 326 13.89 -19.93 -7.75
N LEU A 327 13.38 -21.03 -8.30
CA LEU A 327 12.09 -21.06 -8.99
C LEU A 327 10.92 -20.82 -8.02
N VAL A 328 10.95 -21.45 -6.85
CA VAL A 328 9.92 -21.27 -5.81
C VAL A 328 9.91 -19.82 -5.33
N PHE A 329 11.08 -19.21 -5.09
CA PHE A 329 11.15 -17.81 -4.73
C PHE A 329 10.58 -16.89 -5.82
N ALA A 330 10.95 -17.09 -7.09
CA ALA A 330 10.43 -16.30 -8.20
C ALA A 330 8.90 -16.44 -8.37
N ALA A 331 8.37 -17.65 -8.17
CA ALA A 331 6.93 -17.90 -8.20
C ALA A 331 6.21 -17.22 -7.03
N GLY A 332 6.79 -17.26 -5.83
CA GLY A 332 6.28 -16.55 -4.66
C GLY A 332 6.28 -15.04 -4.86
N ALA A 333 7.36 -14.47 -5.41
CA ALA A 333 7.45 -13.06 -5.76
C ALA A 333 6.36 -12.63 -6.76
N LEU A 334 6.09 -13.45 -7.78
CA LEU A 334 4.99 -13.20 -8.73
C LEU A 334 3.63 -13.24 -8.04
N LEU A 335 3.35 -14.27 -7.24
CA LEU A 335 2.06 -14.41 -6.57
C LEU A 335 1.78 -13.25 -5.61
N ARG A 336 2.81 -12.79 -4.89
CA ARG A 336 2.71 -11.62 -4.00
C ARG A 336 2.68 -10.29 -4.78
N SER A 337 3.21 -10.23 -5.99
CA SER A 337 3.03 -9.07 -6.88
C SER A 337 1.63 -9.01 -7.50
N LEU A 338 0.99 -10.16 -7.73
CA LEU A 338 -0.41 -10.22 -8.18
C LEU A 338 -1.37 -9.71 -7.10
N PHE A 339 -1.08 -10.03 -5.84
CA PHE A 339 -1.90 -9.66 -4.68
C PHE A 339 -1.02 -9.02 -3.60
N PRO A 340 -0.53 -7.78 -3.81
CA PRO A 340 0.33 -7.13 -2.85
C PRO A 340 -0.45 -6.81 -1.57
N VAL A 341 0.19 -7.09 -0.43
CA VAL A 341 -0.33 -6.82 0.91
C VAL A 341 0.69 -6.01 1.70
N ARG A 342 0.21 -4.94 2.34
CA ARG A 342 0.97 -4.00 3.16
C ARG A 342 0.87 -4.36 4.64
N TRP A 343 2.01 -4.66 5.25
CA TRP A 343 2.13 -5.06 6.65
C TRP A 343 2.70 -3.99 7.59
N GLY A 344 3.33 -2.94 7.03
CA GLY A 344 4.02 -1.89 7.79
C GLY A 344 3.10 -0.96 8.61
N SER A 345 1.78 -1.13 8.54
CA SER A 345 0.79 -0.23 9.12
C SER A 345 -0.47 -0.95 9.55
N ARG A 346 -1.23 -0.39 10.51
CA ARG A 346 -2.58 -0.86 10.84
C ARG A 346 -3.65 0.13 10.36
N PRO A 347 -4.79 -0.34 9.81
CA PRO A 347 -5.04 -1.72 9.36
C PRO A 347 -4.11 -2.12 8.20
N HIS A 348 -3.88 -3.43 8.04
CA HIS A 348 -3.13 -3.95 6.89
C HIS A 348 -3.92 -3.68 5.61
N ALA A 349 -3.23 -3.23 4.57
CA ALA A 349 -3.89 -2.86 3.31
C ALA A 349 -3.63 -3.91 2.23
N CYS A 350 -4.63 -4.21 1.42
CA CYS A 350 -4.47 -4.97 0.19
C CYS A 350 -4.83 -4.10 -1.01
N LEU A 351 -4.22 -4.34 -2.16
CA LEU A 351 -4.57 -3.58 -3.36
C LEU A 351 -5.91 -4.04 -3.94
N TYR A 352 -6.15 -5.36 -3.91
CA TYR A 352 -7.38 -6.00 -4.36
C TYR A 352 -7.72 -7.17 -3.43
N SER A 353 -9.02 -7.36 -3.19
CA SER A 353 -9.57 -8.57 -2.57
C SER A 353 -10.44 -9.28 -3.60
N LEU A 354 -10.06 -10.50 -3.99
CA LEU A 354 -10.81 -11.30 -4.98
C LEU A 354 -11.19 -12.66 -4.37
N GLY A 355 -12.48 -13.01 -4.40
CA GLY A 355 -13.00 -14.31 -3.96
C GLY A 355 -14.43 -14.25 -3.38
N PHE A 356 -14.99 -15.43 -3.05
CA PHE A 356 -16.30 -15.55 -2.39
C PHE A 356 -16.21 -15.10 -0.92
N ASP A 357 -17.20 -14.34 -0.45
CA ASP A 357 -17.42 -13.93 0.95
C ASP A 357 -16.17 -13.46 1.73
N GLY A 358 -15.40 -12.52 1.18
CA GLY A 358 -14.29 -11.86 1.89
C GLY A 358 -12.88 -12.11 1.35
N GLY A 359 -12.75 -12.90 0.27
CA GLY A 359 -11.57 -12.94 -0.61
C GLY A 359 -10.32 -13.61 -0.02
N PHE A 360 -10.10 -14.90 -0.34
CA PHE A 360 -8.85 -15.60 -0.01
C PHE A 360 -7.64 -14.99 -0.75
N PHE A 361 -7.82 -14.53 -1.99
CA PHE A 361 -6.78 -13.85 -2.74
C PHE A 361 -6.69 -12.39 -2.30
N GLY A 362 -5.50 -11.96 -1.89
CA GLY A 362 -5.29 -10.67 -1.24
C GLY A 362 -5.47 -10.71 0.29
N SER A 363 -5.70 -11.89 0.86
CA SER A 363 -5.69 -12.06 2.32
C SER A 363 -4.28 -12.02 2.90
N ASP A 364 -4.16 -11.48 4.11
CA ASP A 364 -2.96 -11.49 4.94
C ASP A 364 -2.40 -12.91 5.10
N LEU A 365 -3.27 -13.92 5.27
CA LEU A 365 -2.88 -15.32 5.47
C LEU A 365 -2.21 -15.90 4.24
N LEU A 366 -2.80 -15.72 3.06
CA LEU A 366 -2.20 -16.22 1.82
C LEU A 366 -0.86 -15.53 1.57
N ASP A 367 -0.79 -14.21 1.72
CA ASP A 367 0.45 -13.44 1.57
C ASP A 367 1.56 -14.00 2.47
N ARG A 368 1.27 -14.27 3.76
CA ARG A 368 2.25 -14.82 4.71
C ARG A 368 2.66 -16.26 4.45
N ILE A 369 1.74 -17.12 4.02
CA ILE A 369 2.08 -18.49 3.62
C ILE A 369 3.07 -18.47 2.45
N VAL A 370 2.78 -17.63 1.44
CA VAL A 370 3.62 -17.50 0.24
C VAL A 370 4.97 -16.86 0.60
N ALA A 371 4.96 -15.84 1.46
CA ALA A 371 6.16 -15.21 2.00
C ALA A 371 7.09 -16.24 2.64
N ASN A 372 6.58 -16.98 3.62
CA ASN A 372 7.33 -17.98 4.36
C ASN A 372 7.96 -19.05 3.44
N VAL A 373 7.20 -19.58 2.47
CA VAL A 373 7.74 -20.56 1.52
C VAL A 373 8.82 -19.96 0.63
N ALA A 374 8.62 -18.74 0.14
CA ALA A 374 9.60 -18.04 -0.69
C ALA A 374 10.88 -17.75 0.11
N GLU A 375 10.75 -17.17 1.30
CA GLU A 375 11.84 -16.78 2.19
C GLU A 375 12.69 -17.97 2.65
N LEU A 376 12.06 -19.08 3.03
CA LEU A 376 12.79 -20.33 3.32
C LEU A 376 13.52 -20.86 2.09
N SER A 377 12.90 -20.78 0.91
CA SER A 377 13.54 -21.18 -0.34
C SER A 377 14.74 -20.29 -0.67
N PHE A 378 14.63 -18.97 -0.51
CA PHE A 378 15.73 -18.04 -0.74
C PHE A 378 16.89 -18.27 0.23
N SER A 379 16.60 -18.47 1.51
CA SER A 379 17.64 -18.79 2.50
C SER A 379 18.36 -20.10 2.19
N MET A 380 17.60 -21.14 1.81
CA MET A 380 18.18 -22.41 1.37
C MET A 380 19.04 -22.25 0.11
N LEU A 381 18.61 -21.43 -0.85
CA LEU A 381 19.40 -21.10 -2.04
C LEU A 381 20.74 -20.45 -1.66
N LEU A 382 20.74 -19.46 -0.78
CA LEU A 382 21.96 -18.80 -0.30
C LEU A 382 22.90 -19.79 0.40
N ALA A 383 22.35 -20.64 1.28
CA ALA A 383 23.11 -21.63 2.02
C ALA A 383 23.76 -22.68 1.11
N LEU A 384 22.98 -23.24 0.18
CA LEU A 384 23.44 -24.29 -0.74
C LEU A 384 24.45 -23.77 -1.75
N THR A 385 24.19 -22.61 -2.37
CA THR A 385 25.09 -22.05 -3.39
C THR A 385 26.45 -21.70 -2.80
N LEU A 386 26.49 -21.07 -1.63
CA LEU A 386 27.75 -20.76 -0.96
C LEU A 386 28.49 -22.03 -0.48
N ALA A 387 27.75 -23.03 0.02
CA ALA A 387 28.34 -24.31 0.41
C ALA A 387 28.96 -25.05 -0.77
N LEU A 388 28.30 -25.06 -1.94
CA LEU A 388 28.81 -25.66 -3.17
C LEU A 388 30.12 -25.00 -3.62
N VAL A 389 30.16 -23.66 -3.59
CA VAL A 389 31.39 -22.93 -3.92
C VAL A 389 32.51 -23.27 -2.93
N HIS A 390 32.24 -23.29 -1.62
CA HIS A 390 33.26 -23.67 -0.63
C HIS A 390 33.73 -25.12 -0.76
N ASP A 391 32.84 -26.06 -1.08
CA ASP A 391 33.21 -27.46 -1.30
C ASP A 391 34.10 -27.64 -2.53
N SER A 392 33.84 -26.90 -3.63
CA SER A 392 34.70 -26.91 -4.83
C SER A 392 36.13 -26.44 -4.53
N LEU A 393 36.30 -25.59 -3.51
CA LEU A 393 37.61 -25.13 -3.04
C LEU A 393 38.22 -26.05 -1.96
N GLY A 394 37.55 -27.15 -1.59
CA GLY A 394 37.98 -28.04 -0.51
C GLY A 394 37.82 -27.46 0.90
N LEU A 395 37.11 -26.33 1.06
CA LEU A 395 36.92 -25.60 2.31
C LEU A 395 35.75 -26.18 3.11
N ARG A 396 35.84 -27.46 3.49
CA ARG A 396 34.74 -28.22 4.12
C ARG A 396 34.13 -27.57 5.35
N ARG A 397 34.94 -26.92 6.19
CA ARG A 397 34.46 -26.21 7.39
C ARG A 397 33.60 -25.00 7.01
N LEU A 398 34.01 -24.23 6.01
CA LEU A 398 33.23 -23.10 5.51
C LEU A 398 31.96 -23.58 4.82
N ALA A 399 32.02 -24.69 4.05
CA ALA A 399 30.83 -25.27 3.44
C ALA A 399 29.80 -25.74 4.49
N THR A 400 30.24 -26.39 5.56
CA THR A 400 29.35 -26.74 6.69
C THR A 400 28.76 -25.50 7.34
N ALA A 401 29.56 -24.47 7.60
CA ALA A 401 29.07 -23.21 8.15
C ALA A 401 28.04 -22.54 7.23
N SER A 402 28.26 -22.55 5.90
CA SER A 402 27.31 -22.02 4.91
C SER A 402 25.97 -22.75 4.95
N ARG A 403 25.94 -24.08 5.13
CA ARG A 403 24.68 -24.83 5.27
C ARG A 403 23.89 -24.46 6.52
N LEU A 404 24.58 -24.11 7.61
CA LEU A 404 23.94 -23.72 8.86
C LEU A 404 23.27 -22.34 8.81
N LEU A 405 23.52 -21.53 7.77
CA LEU A 405 22.85 -20.24 7.56
C LEU A 405 21.33 -20.37 7.40
N PHE A 406 20.82 -21.56 7.06
CA PHE A 406 19.38 -21.80 6.95
C PHE A 406 18.67 -21.81 8.32
N THR A 407 19.33 -22.30 9.37
CA THR A 407 18.71 -22.51 10.68
C THR A 407 18.20 -21.23 11.35
N PRO A 408 18.96 -20.11 11.39
CA PRO A 408 18.45 -18.86 11.95
C PRO A 408 17.22 -18.32 11.20
N ILE A 409 17.11 -18.55 9.89
CA ILE A 409 15.94 -18.11 9.12
C ILE A 409 14.70 -18.93 9.46
N CYS A 410 14.83 -20.24 9.73
CA CYS A 410 13.70 -20.99 10.27
C CYS A 410 13.17 -20.40 11.59
N ALA A 411 14.07 -19.94 12.47
CA ALA A 411 13.68 -19.26 13.70
C ALA A 411 13.06 -17.88 13.43
N ALA A 412 13.58 -17.15 12.43
CA ALA A 412 13.02 -15.87 11.97
C ALA A 412 11.56 -16.05 11.51
N GLN A 413 11.24 -17.12 10.78
CA GLN A 413 9.87 -17.42 10.36
C GLN A 413 8.94 -17.70 11.55
N CYS A 414 9.43 -18.35 12.61
CA CYS A 414 8.63 -18.50 13.83
C CYS A 414 8.31 -17.14 14.46
N ALA A 415 9.28 -16.21 14.48
CA ALA A 415 9.07 -14.85 14.96
C ALA A 415 8.12 -14.05 14.06
N CYS A 416 8.20 -14.24 12.74
CA CYS A 416 7.25 -13.70 11.75
C CYS A 416 5.83 -14.13 12.08
N TRP A 417 5.60 -15.44 12.19
CA TRP A 417 4.28 -16.01 12.49
C TRP A 417 3.75 -15.55 13.84
N TYR A 418 4.61 -15.47 14.86
CA TYR A 418 4.23 -14.88 16.14
C TYR A 418 3.77 -13.43 15.96
N SER A 419 4.56 -12.61 15.28
CA SER A 419 4.26 -11.19 15.04
C SER A 419 2.93 -10.99 14.34
N VAL A 420 2.69 -11.69 13.22
CA VAL A 420 1.48 -11.48 12.40
C VAL A 420 0.22 -12.03 13.06
N THR A 421 0.32 -13.10 13.84
CA THR A 421 -0.84 -13.70 14.52
C THR A 421 -1.19 -13.05 15.86
N THR A 422 -0.25 -12.36 16.49
CA THR A 422 -0.50 -11.59 17.73
C THR A 422 -0.61 -10.09 17.48
N ASP A 423 -0.23 -9.64 16.28
CA ASP A 423 -0.01 -8.24 15.93
C ASP A 423 1.08 -7.57 16.77
N ASN A 424 1.96 -8.34 17.43
CA ASN A 424 3.06 -7.81 18.21
C ASN A 424 4.30 -7.59 17.33
N LYS A 425 4.56 -6.33 16.97
CA LYS A 425 5.66 -5.93 16.07
C LYS A 425 7.06 -6.26 16.60
N PHE A 426 7.22 -6.60 17.88
CA PHE A 426 8.49 -7.10 18.41
C PHE A 426 8.95 -8.39 17.71
N GLY A 427 8.02 -9.25 17.28
CA GLY A 427 8.36 -10.45 16.52
C GLY A 427 9.07 -10.13 15.19
N HIS A 428 8.64 -9.07 14.49
CA HIS A 428 9.33 -8.60 13.28
C HIS A 428 10.72 -8.02 13.60
N VAL A 429 10.92 -7.35 14.74
CA VAL A 429 12.27 -6.91 15.17
C VAL A 429 13.22 -8.11 15.25
N VAL A 430 12.77 -9.23 15.84
CA VAL A 430 13.57 -10.46 15.95
C VAL A 430 13.79 -11.11 14.59
N GLU A 431 12.74 -11.23 13.77
CA GLU A 431 12.80 -11.76 12.41
C GLU A 431 13.83 -11.03 11.55
N GLU A 432 13.70 -9.71 11.42
CA GLU A 432 14.55 -8.89 10.56
C GLU A 432 16.00 -8.82 11.10
N SER A 433 16.17 -8.84 12.42
CA SER A 433 17.50 -8.96 13.02
C SER A 433 18.18 -10.28 12.67
N LEU A 434 17.44 -11.39 12.69
CA LEU A 434 17.97 -12.70 12.29
C LEU A 434 18.31 -12.74 10.79
N TRP A 435 17.52 -12.09 9.94
CA TRP A 435 17.86 -11.88 8.52
C TRP A 435 19.17 -11.09 8.36
N GLY A 436 19.27 -9.93 9.02
CA GLY A 436 20.47 -9.09 8.98
C GLY A 436 21.73 -9.83 9.45
N VAL A 437 21.67 -10.54 10.58
CA VAL A 437 22.79 -11.34 11.09
C VAL A 437 23.16 -12.48 10.14
N THR A 438 22.16 -13.18 9.59
CA THR A 438 22.40 -14.33 8.69
C THR A 438 23.06 -13.90 7.39
N VAL A 439 22.57 -12.81 6.78
CA VAL A 439 23.16 -12.28 5.55
C VAL A 439 24.54 -11.63 5.83
N GLY A 440 24.75 -11.05 7.00
CA GLY A 440 26.07 -10.62 7.46
C GLY A 440 27.04 -11.79 7.59
N ALA A 441 26.61 -12.91 8.17
CA ALA A 441 27.40 -14.14 8.23
C ALA A 441 27.66 -14.73 6.83
N HIS A 442 26.68 -14.66 5.91
CA HIS A 442 26.89 -15.01 4.51
C HIS A 442 28.00 -14.17 3.87
N ALA A 443 27.96 -12.84 4.02
CA ALA A 443 28.97 -11.94 3.49
C ALA A 443 30.36 -12.23 4.07
N LEU A 444 30.45 -12.51 5.38
CA LEU A 444 31.70 -12.88 6.04
C LEU A 444 32.26 -14.20 5.48
N LEU A 445 31.43 -15.24 5.39
CA LEU A 445 31.85 -16.55 4.85
C LEU A 445 32.28 -16.44 3.38
N ALA A 446 31.54 -15.69 2.57
CA ALA A 446 31.90 -15.38 1.19
C ALA A 446 33.23 -14.61 1.11
N GLY A 447 33.47 -13.65 2.01
CA GLY A 447 34.72 -12.90 2.12
C GLY A 447 35.92 -13.78 2.50
N LEU A 448 35.73 -14.75 3.40
CA LEU A 448 36.76 -15.73 3.74
C LEU A 448 37.10 -16.63 2.55
N GLY A 449 36.09 -17.10 1.81
CA GLY A 449 36.29 -17.85 0.57
C GLY A 449 37.03 -17.03 -0.51
N TYR A 450 36.64 -15.77 -0.67
CA TYR A 450 37.32 -14.82 -1.56
C TYR A 450 38.79 -14.61 -1.17
N ALA A 451 39.09 -14.34 0.10
CA ALA A 451 40.45 -14.16 0.59
C ALA A 451 41.30 -15.43 0.40
N HIS A 452 40.72 -16.61 0.66
CA HIS A 452 41.40 -17.89 0.43
C HIS A 452 41.75 -18.09 -1.04
N SER A 453 40.80 -17.85 -1.96
CA SER A 453 41.06 -17.94 -3.40
C SER A 453 42.14 -16.95 -3.88
N GLY A 454 42.29 -15.82 -3.17
CA GLY A 454 43.35 -14.84 -3.42
C GLY A 454 44.75 -15.25 -2.94
N ALA A 455 44.87 -16.13 -1.96
CA ALA A 455 46.16 -16.56 -1.42
C ALA A 455 46.88 -17.59 -2.33
N SER A 456 46.15 -18.29 -3.19
CA SER A 456 46.66 -19.46 -3.96
C SER A 456 47.42 -19.14 -5.26
N GLY A 457 47.91 -17.91 -5.46
CA GLY A 457 48.75 -17.50 -6.61
C GLY A 457 47.99 -16.87 -7.81
N PRO A 458 48.68 -16.27 -8.79
CA PRO A 458 48.05 -15.56 -9.92
C PRO A 458 47.60 -16.51 -11.06
N GLY A 459 46.32 -16.49 -11.45
CA GLY A 459 45.78 -17.28 -12.55
C GLY A 459 44.42 -16.77 -13.07
N LEU A 460 44.02 -17.18 -14.29
CA LEU A 460 42.76 -16.76 -14.92
C LEU A 460 41.51 -17.27 -14.17
N GLU A 461 41.59 -18.50 -13.65
CA GLU A 461 40.54 -19.14 -12.83
C GLU A 461 40.23 -18.34 -11.55
N ARG A 462 41.27 -17.72 -10.94
CA ARG A 462 41.14 -16.82 -9.77
C ARG A 462 40.27 -15.59 -10.07
N THR A 463 40.36 -15.06 -11.29
CA THR A 463 39.58 -13.87 -11.68
C THR A 463 38.11 -14.21 -11.90
N GLN A 464 37.80 -15.45 -12.28
CA GLN A 464 36.42 -15.91 -12.42
C GLN A 464 35.78 -16.27 -11.07
N GLN A 465 36.49 -17.01 -10.21
CA GLN A 465 36.02 -17.36 -8.87
C GLN A 465 35.86 -16.12 -7.98
N GLY A 466 36.80 -15.17 -8.03
CA GLY A 466 36.69 -13.91 -7.29
C GLY A 466 35.47 -13.08 -7.69
N ARG A 467 35.07 -13.13 -8.97
CA ARG A 467 33.86 -12.46 -9.46
C ARG A 467 32.58 -13.08 -8.92
N VAL A 468 32.55 -14.39 -8.67
CA VAL A 468 31.40 -15.06 -8.05
C VAL A 468 31.15 -14.53 -6.64
N TYR A 469 32.20 -14.45 -5.81
CA TYR A 469 32.09 -13.93 -4.45
C TYR A 469 31.72 -12.44 -4.41
N LEU A 470 32.30 -11.60 -5.26
CA LEU A 470 31.97 -10.17 -5.30
C LEU A 470 30.48 -9.95 -5.63
N LYS A 471 29.90 -10.78 -6.50
CA LYS A 471 28.46 -10.72 -6.83
C LYS A 471 27.53 -11.04 -5.66
N THR A 472 28.01 -11.71 -4.61
CA THR A 472 27.20 -12.01 -3.43
C THR A 472 27.53 -11.11 -2.24
N ILE A 473 28.81 -10.74 -2.06
CA ILE A 473 29.25 -9.89 -0.96
C ILE A 473 28.64 -8.49 -1.06
N VAL A 474 28.70 -7.85 -2.23
CA VAL A 474 28.22 -6.48 -2.41
C VAL A 474 26.72 -6.34 -2.07
N PRO A 475 25.81 -7.13 -2.68
CA PRO A 475 24.39 -7.04 -2.31
C PRO A 475 24.13 -7.46 -0.85
N ALA A 476 24.88 -8.42 -0.30
CA ALA A 476 24.73 -8.82 1.10
C ALA A 476 25.09 -7.69 2.07
N VAL A 477 26.18 -6.95 1.82
CA VAL A 477 26.56 -5.79 2.64
C VAL A 477 25.51 -4.69 2.56
N LEU A 478 25.03 -4.38 1.35
CA LEU A 478 23.96 -3.39 1.16
C LEU A 478 22.68 -3.78 1.91
N PHE A 479 22.31 -5.06 1.86
CA PHE A 479 21.16 -5.59 2.59
C PHE A 479 21.34 -5.48 4.12
N VAL A 480 22.52 -5.81 4.65
CA VAL A 480 22.81 -5.67 6.08
C VAL A 480 22.70 -4.22 6.53
N VAL A 481 23.22 -3.28 5.72
CA VAL A 481 23.07 -1.85 6.00
C VAL A 481 21.60 -1.45 6.00
N PHE A 482 20.83 -1.87 5.00
CA PHE A 482 19.39 -1.63 4.94
C PHE A 482 18.65 -2.16 6.18
N MET A 483 18.92 -3.40 6.56
CA MET A 483 18.28 -4.06 7.71
C MET A 483 18.50 -3.30 9.01
N PHE A 484 19.75 -2.95 9.33
CA PHE A 484 20.06 -2.33 10.62
C PHE A 484 19.91 -0.81 10.63
N ALA A 485 19.91 -0.14 9.47
CA ALA A 485 19.73 1.30 9.39
C ALA A 485 18.26 1.72 9.25
N LEU A 486 17.42 0.89 8.62
CA LEU A 486 16.05 1.26 8.27
C LEU A 486 15.03 0.26 8.83
N ASP A 487 15.15 -1.02 8.49
CA ASP A 487 14.06 -2.00 8.69
C ASP A 487 13.85 -2.37 10.17
N VAL A 488 14.91 -2.84 10.84
CA VAL A 488 14.87 -3.19 12.27
C VAL A 488 14.48 -1.98 13.13
N PRO A 489 15.07 -0.78 12.96
CA PRO A 489 14.64 0.42 13.68
C PRO A 489 13.18 0.78 13.45
N MET A 490 12.66 0.64 12.22
CA MET A 490 11.26 0.95 11.92
C MET A 490 10.31 0.09 12.76
N TYR A 491 10.50 -1.23 12.80
CA TYR A 491 9.67 -2.12 13.61
C TYR A 491 9.84 -1.88 15.11
N TRP A 492 11.06 -1.54 15.55
CA TRP A 492 11.32 -1.19 16.94
C TRP A 492 10.55 0.06 17.38
N GLU A 493 10.56 1.12 16.57
CA GLU A 493 9.81 2.34 16.84
C GLU A 493 8.29 2.13 16.77
N GLN A 494 7.81 1.22 15.90
CA GLN A 494 6.41 0.82 15.88
C GLN A 494 6.01 0.10 17.17
N TRP A 495 6.80 -0.90 17.58
CA TRP A 495 6.54 -1.65 18.81
C TRP A 495 6.55 -0.74 20.05
N LYS A 496 7.53 0.16 20.19
CA LYS A 496 7.54 1.13 21.31
C LYS A 496 6.30 2.01 21.35
N ARG A 497 5.79 2.45 20.18
CA ARG A 497 4.56 3.24 20.10
C ARG A 497 3.34 2.43 20.52
N ASP A 498 3.28 1.15 20.14
CA ASP A 498 2.21 0.24 20.55
C ASP A 498 2.21 0.03 22.07
N GLU A 499 3.38 -0.19 22.67
CA GLU A 499 3.53 -0.34 24.12
C GLU A 499 3.14 0.96 24.86
N ALA A 500 3.58 2.11 24.36
CA ALA A 500 3.24 3.41 24.94
C ALA A 500 1.74 3.73 24.82
N ALA A 501 1.06 3.22 23.79
CA ALA A 501 -0.38 3.35 23.61
C ALA A 501 -1.19 2.32 24.42
N GLY A 502 -0.53 1.38 25.11
CA GLY A 502 -1.20 0.32 25.86
C GLY A 502 -1.99 -0.64 24.97
N LEU A 503 -1.50 -0.90 23.76
CA LEU A 503 -2.20 -1.76 22.80
C LEU A 503 -2.31 -3.19 23.33
N GLU A 504 -3.53 -3.72 23.40
CA GLU A 504 -3.74 -5.14 23.69
C GLU A 504 -3.43 -6.01 22.46
N TYR A 505 -2.45 -6.89 22.61
CA TYR A 505 -2.10 -7.86 21.56
C TYR A 505 -3.15 -8.95 21.42
N ARG A 506 -3.34 -9.42 20.18
CA ARG A 506 -4.32 -10.47 19.89
C ARG A 506 -3.81 -11.83 20.34
N SER A 507 -4.75 -12.73 20.65
CA SER A 507 -4.42 -14.15 20.73
C SER A 507 -4.06 -14.69 19.35
N VAL A 508 -3.20 -15.71 19.29
CA VAL A 508 -2.77 -16.36 18.04
C VAL A 508 -3.95 -16.80 17.17
N LEU A 509 -4.97 -17.41 17.78
CA LEU A 509 -6.16 -17.85 17.05
C LEU A 509 -6.99 -16.67 16.52
N GLY A 510 -7.06 -15.59 17.30
CA GLY A 510 -7.70 -14.34 16.88
C GLY A 510 -7.02 -13.74 15.66
N GLY A 511 -5.69 -13.67 15.64
CA GLY A 511 -4.95 -13.18 14.48
C GLY A 511 -5.09 -14.08 13.26
N ILE A 512 -5.00 -15.41 13.41
CA ILE A 512 -5.23 -16.33 12.28
C ILE A 512 -6.61 -16.07 11.64
N ARG A 513 -7.65 -15.91 12.46
CA ARG A 513 -9.00 -15.61 11.97
C ARG A 513 -9.07 -14.27 11.25
N GLN A 514 -8.38 -13.25 11.74
CA GLN A 514 -8.36 -11.95 11.07
C GLN A 514 -7.59 -11.99 9.75
N MET A 515 -6.49 -12.75 9.71
CA MET A 515 -5.64 -12.84 8.53
C MET A 515 -6.35 -13.48 7.32
N THR A 516 -7.49 -14.16 7.51
CA THR A 516 -8.23 -14.77 6.38
C THR A 516 -8.89 -13.76 5.46
N THR A 517 -8.90 -12.47 5.82
CA THR A 517 -9.55 -11.40 5.08
C THR A 517 -8.62 -10.22 4.91
N CYS A 518 -8.79 -9.46 3.82
CA CYS A 518 -8.19 -8.14 3.70
C CYS A 518 -8.89 -7.13 4.62
N GLN A 519 -8.12 -6.32 5.34
CA GLN A 519 -8.66 -5.37 6.32
C GLN A 519 -8.98 -4.00 5.71
N ASP A 520 -8.18 -3.55 4.75
CA ASP A 520 -8.35 -2.26 4.05
C ASP A 520 -7.98 -2.40 2.56
N ALA A 521 -8.99 -2.52 1.69
CA ALA A 521 -8.76 -2.56 0.25
C ALA A 521 -8.56 -1.13 -0.27
N CYS A 522 -7.33 -0.76 -0.61
CA CYS A 522 -7.00 0.62 -0.98
C CYS A 522 -5.94 0.72 -2.08
N SER A 523 -6.17 1.62 -3.03
CA SER A 523 -5.24 1.95 -4.13
C SER A 523 -4.59 3.32 -3.99
N ASP A 524 -4.79 4.01 -2.86
CA ASP A 524 -4.21 5.33 -2.60
C ASP A 524 -2.68 5.24 -2.41
N TRP A 525 -1.94 5.98 -3.24
CA TRP A 525 -0.48 6.04 -3.22
C TRP A 525 0.07 6.41 -1.85
N SER A 526 -0.59 7.31 -1.12
CA SER A 526 -0.13 7.76 0.20
C SER A 526 0.02 6.61 1.20
N LYS A 527 -0.78 5.55 1.03
CA LYS A 527 -0.70 4.34 1.85
C LYS A 527 0.40 3.39 1.37
N TRP A 528 0.69 3.33 0.07
CA TRP A 528 1.66 2.39 -0.49
C TRP A 528 3.11 2.91 -0.46
N GLU A 529 3.29 4.22 -0.55
CA GLU A 529 4.60 4.87 -0.66
C GLU A 529 5.66 4.36 0.35
N PRO A 530 5.37 4.18 1.65
CA PRO A 530 6.37 3.73 2.61
C PRO A 530 6.90 2.31 2.32
N ASP A 531 6.09 1.46 1.69
CA ASP A 531 6.39 0.06 1.45
C ASP A 531 6.97 -0.20 0.04
N VAL A 532 6.85 0.77 -0.86
CA VAL A 532 7.31 0.68 -2.26
C VAL A 532 8.76 0.24 -2.35
N LEU A 533 9.65 0.83 -1.52
CA LEU A 533 11.08 0.54 -1.58
C LEU A 533 11.39 -0.94 -1.34
N TRP A 534 10.93 -1.49 -0.21
CA TRP A 534 11.25 -2.86 0.15
C TRP A 534 10.53 -3.86 -0.78
N MET A 535 9.29 -3.58 -1.18
CA MET A 535 8.53 -4.40 -2.12
C MET A 535 9.19 -4.44 -3.50
N SER A 536 9.67 -3.30 -3.99
CA SER A 536 10.42 -3.24 -5.25
C SER A 536 11.74 -3.99 -5.20
N LEU A 537 12.45 -3.95 -4.07
CA LEU A 537 13.65 -4.76 -3.88
C LEU A 537 13.31 -6.25 -3.83
N TYR A 538 12.31 -6.64 -3.03
CA TYR A 538 11.93 -8.03 -2.82
C TYR A 538 11.36 -8.67 -4.11
N PHE A 539 10.37 -8.05 -4.75
CA PHE A 539 9.71 -8.61 -5.94
C PHE A 539 10.49 -8.37 -7.23
N GLY A 540 11.27 -7.29 -7.29
CA GLY A 540 12.04 -6.91 -8.45
C GLY A 540 13.45 -7.47 -8.39
N LEU A 541 14.29 -6.94 -7.49
CA LEU A 541 15.75 -7.17 -7.48
C LEU A 541 16.15 -8.56 -6.99
N VAL A 542 15.53 -9.10 -5.94
CA VAL A 542 15.96 -10.39 -5.37
C VAL A 542 15.83 -11.56 -6.37
N PRO A 543 14.79 -11.69 -7.20
CA PRO A 543 14.74 -12.72 -8.24
C PRO A 543 15.90 -12.63 -9.26
N PHE A 544 16.41 -11.43 -9.58
CA PHE A 544 17.63 -11.28 -10.38
C PHE A 544 18.84 -11.87 -9.64
N LEU A 545 18.98 -11.59 -8.35
CA LEU A 545 20.04 -12.16 -7.52
C LEU A 545 19.95 -13.69 -7.45
N CYS A 546 18.75 -14.25 -7.29
CA CYS A 546 18.52 -15.70 -7.33
C CYS A 546 19.03 -16.33 -8.63
N ARG A 547 18.73 -15.72 -9.78
CA ARG A 547 19.26 -16.18 -11.08
C ARG A 547 20.77 -16.08 -11.15
N ALA A 548 21.36 -14.99 -10.67
CA ALA A 548 22.80 -14.80 -10.66
C ALA A 548 23.50 -15.88 -9.81
N LEU A 549 22.93 -16.23 -8.65
CA LEU A 549 23.42 -17.30 -7.78
C LEU A 549 23.34 -18.68 -8.43
N VAL A 550 22.22 -19.00 -9.08
CA VAL A 550 22.06 -20.27 -9.81
C VAL A 550 23.09 -20.41 -10.93
N ARG A 551 23.32 -19.34 -11.71
CA ARG A 551 24.35 -19.33 -12.77
C ARG A 551 25.74 -19.54 -12.18
N ALA A 552 26.08 -18.81 -11.13
CA ALA A 552 27.39 -18.91 -10.48
C ALA A 552 27.66 -20.31 -9.91
N ALA A 553 26.68 -20.94 -9.27
CA ALA A 553 26.81 -22.31 -8.78
C ALA A 553 27.01 -23.31 -9.92
N SER A 554 26.25 -23.15 -11.01
CA SER A 554 26.34 -24.04 -12.19
C SER A 554 27.67 -23.91 -12.93
N ASP A 555 28.23 -22.71 -13.01
CA ASP A 555 29.54 -22.48 -13.64
C ASP A 555 30.68 -23.09 -12.82
N THR A 556 30.56 -23.08 -11.49
CA THR A 556 31.56 -23.67 -10.58
C THR A 556 31.69 -25.18 -10.79
N GLU A 557 30.55 -25.88 -10.95
CA GLU A 557 30.56 -27.33 -11.21
C GLU A 557 31.20 -27.72 -12.56
N MET A 558 31.10 -26.85 -13.56
CA MET A 558 31.74 -27.08 -14.87
C MET A 558 33.26 -27.08 -14.79
N LEU A 559 33.82 -26.26 -13.89
CA LEU A 559 35.27 -26.18 -13.67
C LEU A 559 35.79 -27.45 -13.00
N ASP A 560 35.11 -27.96 -11.97
CA ASP A 560 35.49 -29.20 -11.28
C ASP A 560 35.43 -30.42 -12.21
N GLY A 561 34.40 -30.50 -13.07
CA GLY A 561 34.26 -31.57 -14.05
C GLY A 561 35.38 -31.59 -15.11
N HIS A 562 35.91 -30.43 -15.49
CA HIS A 562 37.06 -30.33 -16.40
C HIS A 562 38.36 -30.70 -15.70
N ALA A 563 38.58 -30.21 -14.47
CA ALA A 563 39.78 -30.50 -13.69
C ALA A 563 39.94 -32.01 -13.47
N SER A 564 38.87 -32.69 -13.05
CA SER A 564 38.87 -34.15 -12.82
C SER A 564 39.20 -34.97 -14.08
N LYS A 565 38.65 -34.57 -15.25
CA LYS A 565 38.93 -35.23 -16.54
C LYS A 565 40.36 -35.00 -17.04
N VAL A 566 40.96 -33.83 -16.76
CA VAL A 566 42.34 -33.53 -17.14
C VAL A 566 43.33 -34.31 -16.29
N THR A 567 43.06 -34.46 -14.98
CA THR A 567 43.89 -35.30 -14.10
C THR A 567 43.81 -36.79 -14.45
N SER A 568 42.62 -37.31 -14.82
CA SER A 568 42.47 -38.71 -15.22
C SER A 568 43.08 -39.04 -16.58
N LYS A 569 43.36 -38.05 -17.44
CA LYS A 569 44.08 -38.25 -18.71
C LYS A 569 45.61 -38.17 -18.56
N ARG A 570 46.11 -37.69 -17.42
CA ARG A 570 47.54 -37.57 -17.12
C ARG A 570 48.07 -38.71 -16.24
N SER A 571 47.19 -39.46 -15.57
CA SER A 571 47.48 -40.77 -14.97
C SER A 571 47.27 -41.87 -15.99
#